data_AF-A0A1I4NY14-F1
#
_entry.id   AF-A0A1I4NY14-F1
#
_cell.length_a   1.000
_cell.length_b   1.000
_cell.length_c   1.000
_cell.angle_alpha   90.00
_cell.angle_beta   90.00
_cell.angle_gamma   90.00
#
_symmetry.space_group_name_H-M   'P 1'
#
loop_
_entity.id
_entity.type
_entity.pdbx_description
1 polymer ?
#
loop_
_entity_poly.entity_id
_entity_poly.type
_entity_poly.pdbx_seq_one_letter_code
_entity_poly.pdbx_strand_id
1 'polypeptide(L)'
;MDYDPLSEVIDEPLFIDSSILEELIAFRGAEKLDNLPGINTTAEKARLSNVLNGLLDRLLCDIEAHPSKLWVLTEFQKALVLLEGEDTEGREHFGMEMENIMDILGIDSSDGLLTAYLGGI
;
A
#
# COMPACT_ATOMS: atom_id res chain seq x y z
N MET A 1 -23.84 4.53 5.68
CA MET A 1 -22.96 5.20 6.64
C MET A 1 -21.72 5.54 5.86
N ASP A 2 -21.49 6.83 5.62
CA ASP A 2 -20.34 7.37 4.89
C ASP A 2 -19.17 7.59 5.87
N TYR A 3 -18.67 6.51 6.48
CA TYR A 3 -17.47 6.60 7.30
C TYR A 3 -16.26 6.53 6.37
N ASP A 4 -15.43 7.58 6.38
CA ASP A 4 -14.16 7.62 5.66
C ASP A 4 -13.02 7.42 6.66
N PRO A 5 -12.30 6.29 6.64
CA PRO A 5 -11.24 6.02 7.61
C PRO A 5 -10.09 7.04 7.55
N LEU A 6 -9.92 7.79 6.46
CA LEU A 6 -8.95 8.90 6.41
C LEU A 6 -9.25 10.00 7.43
N SER A 7 -10.48 10.14 7.92
CA SER A 7 -10.79 11.14 8.94
C SER A 7 -10.14 10.88 10.30
N GLU A 8 -9.69 9.65 10.55
CA GLU A 8 -8.99 9.25 11.79
C GLU A 8 -7.46 9.33 11.66
N VAL A 9 -6.93 9.54 10.44
CA VAL A 9 -5.50 9.60 10.20
C VAL A 9 -4.90 10.86 10.82
N ILE A 10 -3.88 10.66 11.65
CA ILE A 10 -3.06 11.73 12.19
C ILE A 10 -1.93 11.98 11.20
N ASP A 11 -1.95 13.13 10.54
CA ASP A 11 -0.92 13.50 9.56
C ASP A 11 0.43 13.77 10.25
N GLU A 12 1.48 13.25 9.66
CA GLU A 12 2.85 13.32 10.13
C GLU A 12 3.78 13.60 8.94
N PRO A 13 4.77 14.50 9.07
CA PRO A 13 5.73 14.74 8.02
C PRO A 13 6.66 13.54 7.86
N LEU A 14 6.96 13.17 6.62
CA LEU A 14 7.89 12.10 6.29
C LEU A 14 9.27 12.70 5.95
N PHE A 15 10.34 12.02 6.35
CA PHE A 15 11.70 12.40 5.98
C PHE A 15 12.14 11.56 4.79
N ILE A 16 11.97 12.09 3.58
CA ILE A 16 12.30 11.38 2.35
C ILE A 16 13.72 11.77 1.92
N ASP A 17 14.61 10.79 1.87
CA ASP A 17 15.97 10.94 1.33
C ASP A 17 16.23 9.96 0.17
N SER A 18 17.42 10.05 -0.41
CA SER A 18 17.80 9.20 -1.54
C SER A 18 17.77 7.70 -1.22
N SER A 19 18.04 7.31 0.02
CA SER A 19 18.03 5.90 0.42
C SER A 19 16.62 5.32 0.43
N ILE A 20 15.64 6.07 0.94
CA ILE A 20 14.22 5.68 0.89
C ILE A 20 13.73 5.57 -0.55
N LEU A 21 14.12 6.51 -1.42
CA LEU A 21 13.74 6.45 -2.84
C LEU A 21 14.36 5.24 -3.54
N GLU A 22 15.63 4.93 -3.26
CA GLU A 22 16.29 3.72 -3.77
C GLU A 22 15.59 2.44 -3.30
N GLU A 23 15.16 2.38 -2.05
CA GLU A 23 14.39 1.25 -1.50
C GLU A 23 13.01 1.11 -2.15
N LEU A 24 12.27 2.21 -2.36
CA LEU A 24 11.01 2.19 -3.08
C LEU A 24 11.17 1.76 -4.54
N ILE A 25 12.23 2.21 -5.22
CA ILE A 25 12.56 1.79 -6.60
C ILE A 25 12.89 0.30 -6.62
N ALA A 26 13.70 -0.18 -5.68
CA ALA A 26 14.06 -1.59 -5.58
C ALA A 26 12.82 -2.44 -5.32
N PHE A 27 11.96 -2.02 -4.38
CA PHE A 27 10.69 -2.67 -4.10
C PHE A 27 9.81 -2.67 -5.34
N ARG A 28 9.67 -1.55 -6.05
CA ARG A 28 8.92 -1.46 -7.31
C ARG A 28 9.40 -2.39 -8.42
N GLY A 29 10.70 -2.71 -8.44
CA GLY A 29 11.30 -3.63 -9.41
C GLY A 29 11.18 -5.11 -9.04
N ALA A 30 10.82 -5.43 -7.79
CA ALA A 30 10.69 -6.80 -7.31
C ALA A 30 9.36 -7.46 -7.73
N GLU A 31 9.35 -8.79 -7.80
CA GLU A 31 8.09 -9.54 -7.86
C GLU A 31 7.29 -9.31 -6.57
N LYS A 32 5.95 -9.22 -6.69
CA LYS A 32 5.02 -9.01 -5.57
C LYS A 32 4.26 -10.28 -5.26
N LEU A 33 3.83 -10.44 -4.01
CA LEU A 33 2.90 -11.49 -3.59
C LEU A 33 3.45 -12.90 -3.84
N ASP A 34 4.76 -13.09 -3.62
CA ASP A 34 5.41 -14.40 -3.75
C ASP A 34 4.85 -15.45 -2.78
N ASN A 35 4.26 -14.99 -1.67
CA ASN A 35 3.67 -15.83 -0.64
C ASN A 35 2.15 -15.99 -0.77
N LEU A 36 1.53 -15.52 -1.87
CA LEU A 36 0.09 -15.66 -2.08
C LEU A 36 -0.31 -17.15 -2.14
N PRO A 37 -1.17 -17.66 -1.24
CA PRO A 37 -1.53 -19.06 -1.19
C PRO A 37 -2.47 -19.43 -2.34
N GLY A 38 -2.44 -20.70 -2.75
CA GLY A 38 -3.34 -21.23 -3.79
C GLY A 38 -2.61 -21.99 -4.90
N ILE A 39 -3.39 -22.69 -5.73
CA ILE A 39 -2.86 -23.61 -6.76
C ILE A 39 -2.73 -22.93 -8.15
N ASN A 40 -3.48 -21.84 -8.40
CA ASN A 40 -3.50 -21.17 -9.70
C ASN A 40 -3.61 -19.64 -9.54
N THR A 41 -2.72 -19.08 -8.72
CA THR A 41 -2.73 -17.66 -8.33
C THR A 41 -2.14 -16.74 -9.40
N THR A 42 -1.63 -17.24 -10.52
CA THR A 42 -0.93 -16.44 -11.54
C THR A 42 -1.71 -15.21 -12.00
N ALA A 43 -3.01 -15.38 -12.31
CA ALA A 43 -3.84 -14.28 -12.79
C ALA A 43 -4.15 -13.26 -11.68
N GLU A 44 -4.29 -13.73 -10.44
CA GLU A 44 -4.53 -12.90 -9.26
C GLU A 44 -3.27 -12.13 -8.86
N LYS A 45 -2.13 -12.82 -8.73
CA LYS A 45 -0.80 -12.23 -8.54
C LYS A 45 -0.57 -11.11 -9.55
N ALA A 46 -0.85 -11.34 -10.83
CA ALA A 46 -0.70 -10.32 -11.87
C ALA A 46 -1.62 -9.10 -11.67
N ARG A 47 -2.91 -9.31 -11.35
CA ARG A 47 -3.85 -8.20 -11.10
C ARG A 47 -3.41 -7.37 -9.89
N LEU A 48 -3.17 -8.01 -8.76
CA LEU A 48 -2.79 -7.35 -7.52
C LEU A 48 -1.42 -6.66 -7.63
N SER A 49 -0.45 -7.31 -8.30
CA SER A 49 0.86 -6.70 -8.60
C SER A 49 0.71 -5.43 -9.43
N ASN A 50 -0.20 -5.40 -10.41
CA ASN A 50 -0.44 -4.20 -11.21
C ASN A 50 -0.99 -3.05 -10.36
N VAL A 51 -1.86 -3.34 -9.39
CA VAL A 51 -2.39 -2.32 -8.46
C VAL A 51 -1.28 -1.80 -7.55
N LEU A 52 -0.47 -2.69 -6.93
CA LEU A 52 0.69 -2.30 -6.10
C LEU A 52 1.70 -1.46 -6.88
N ASN A 53 2.02 -1.88 -8.10
CA ASN A 53 2.96 -1.18 -8.96
C ASN A 53 2.44 0.20 -9.37
N GLY A 54 1.13 0.33 -9.64
CA GLY A 54 0.50 1.62 -9.89
C GLY A 54 0.55 2.56 -8.68
N LEU A 55 0.34 2.03 -7.47
CA LEU A 55 0.52 2.78 -6.22
C LEU A 55 1.97 3.26 -6.08
N LEU A 56 2.94 2.36 -6.23
CA LEU A 56 4.36 2.70 -6.12
C LEU A 56 4.81 3.73 -7.18
N ASP A 57 4.32 3.61 -8.41
CA ASP A 57 4.59 4.60 -9.47
C ASP A 57 4.06 5.98 -9.07
N ARG A 58 2.89 6.03 -8.41
CA ARG A 58 2.31 7.28 -7.90
C ARG A 58 3.14 7.87 -6.76
N LEU A 59 3.58 7.03 -5.82
CA LEU A 59 4.42 7.46 -4.70
C LEU A 59 5.77 7.99 -5.20
N LEU A 60 6.48 7.23 -6.05
CA LEU A 60 7.78 7.63 -6.60
C LEU A 60 7.73 8.95 -7.39
N CYS A 61 6.60 9.27 -8.01
CA CYS A 61 6.43 10.51 -8.77
C CYS A 61 6.35 11.75 -7.87
N ASP A 62 5.68 11.65 -6.73
CA ASP A 62 5.15 12.82 -6.00
C ASP A 62 5.53 12.88 -4.51
N ILE A 63 6.10 11.82 -3.93
CA ILE A 63 6.38 11.75 -2.49
C ILE A 63 7.37 12.82 -2.02
N GLU A 64 8.35 13.20 -2.83
CA GLU A 64 9.29 14.28 -2.50
C GLU A 64 8.60 15.65 -2.45
N ALA A 65 7.56 15.86 -3.27
CA ALA A 65 6.76 17.08 -3.28
C ALA A 65 5.70 17.09 -2.17
N HIS A 66 5.30 15.90 -1.70
CA HIS A 66 4.25 15.69 -0.71
C HIS A 66 4.68 14.69 0.39
N PRO A 67 5.73 14.99 1.18
CA PRO A 67 6.24 14.07 2.19
C PRO A 67 5.35 14.07 3.43
N SER A 68 4.15 13.51 3.31
CA SER A 68 3.10 13.49 4.33
C SER A 68 2.49 12.09 4.42
N LYS A 69 2.34 11.60 5.66
CA LYS A 69 1.64 10.36 5.97
C LYS A 69 0.21 10.38 5.43
N LEU A 70 -0.53 11.48 5.63
CA LEU A 70 -1.90 11.60 5.13
C LEU A 70 -1.96 11.51 3.60
N TRP A 71 -1.00 12.13 2.90
CA TRP A 71 -0.93 12.04 1.45
C TRP A 71 -0.68 10.59 0.98
N VAL A 72 0.29 9.90 1.59
CA VAL A 72 0.58 8.49 1.31
C VAL A 72 -0.66 7.62 1.56
N LEU A 73 -1.28 7.76 2.73
CA LEU A 73 -2.46 6.99 3.11
C LEU A 73 -3.68 7.30 2.22
N THR A 74 -3.76 8.50 1.64
CA THR A 74 -4.76 8.84 0.63
C THR A 74 -4.54 8.05 -0.67
N GLU A 75 -3.30 7.89 -1.12
CA GLU A 75 -3.00 7.06 -2.30
C GLU A 75 -3.22 5.56 -1.99
N PHE A 76 -2.92 5.13 -0.76
CA PHE A 76 -3.23 3.77 -0.28
C PHE A 76 -4.73 3.49 -0.37
N GLN A 77 -5.59 4.39 0.12
CA GLN A 77 -7.04 4.24 0.04
C GLN A 77 -7.53 4.04 -1.40
N LYS A 78 -7.00 4.81 -2.36
CA LYS A 78 -7.36 4.65 -3.77
C LYS A 78 -7.02 3.27 -4.30
N ALA A 79 -5.89 2.70 -3.89
CA ALA A 79 -5.50 1.33 -4.26
C ALA A 79 -6.40 0.28 -3.56
N LEU A 80 -6.70 0.46 -2.27
CA LEU A 80 -7.52 -0.45 -1.47
C LEU A 80 -8.96 -0.57 -2.00
N VAL A 81 -9.55 0.51 -2.51
CA VAL A 81 -10.88 0.48 -3.16
C VAL A 81 -10.90 -0.46 -4.38
N LEU A 82 -9.77 -0.66 -5.05
CA LEU A 82 -9.69 -1.58 -6.21
C LEU A 82 -9.71 -3.05 -5.81
N LEU A 83 -9.62 -3.37 -4.51
CA LEU A 83 -9.60 -4.73 -3.98
C LEU A 83 -10.96 -5.25 -3.53
N GLU A 84 -12.04 -4.47 -3.67
CA GLU A 84 -13.39 -4.87 -3.21
C GLU A 84 -13.86 -6.22 -3.79
N GLY A 85 -13.38 -6.60 -4.98
CA GLY A 85 -13.72 -7.85 -5.65
C GLY A 85 -12.76 -9.01 -5.42
N GLU A 86 -11.65 -8.79 -4.70
CA GLU A 86 -10.66 -9.84 -4.42
C GLU A 86 -11.03 -10.61 -3.14
N ASP A 87 -10.56 -11.85 -3.02
CA ASP A 87 -10.86 -12.69 -1.88
C ASP A 87 -10.04 -12.29 -0.63
N THR A 88 -10.27 -13.00 0.47
CA THR A 88 -9.59 -12.72 1.75
C THR A 88 -8.08 -12.88 1.64
N GLU A 89 -7.58 -13.93 0.98
CA GLU A 89 -6.14 -14.18 0.87
C GLU A 89 -5.47 -13.10 0.01
N GLY A 90 -6.06 -12.74 -1.13
CA GLY A 90 -5.57 -11.66 -1.98
C GLY A 90 -5.50 -10.32 -1.25
N ARG A 91 -6.51 -10.00 -0.44
CA ARG A 91 -6.57 -8.76 0.37
C ARG A 91 -5.55 -8.75 1.50
N GLU A 92 -5.43 -9.83 2.26
CA GLU A 92 -4.45 -9.95 3.35
C GLU A 92 -3.02 -9.81 2.82
N HIS A 93 -2.67 -10.54 1.75
CA HIS A 93 -1.34 -10.48 1.18
C HIS A 93 -1.04 -9.14 0.50
N PHE A 94 -2.05 -8.48 -0.07
CA PHE A 94 -1.89 -7.09 -0.51
C PHE A 94 -1.58 -6.16 0.66
N GLY A 95 -2.27 -6.33 1.79
CA GLY A 95 -2.00 -5.60 3.03
C GLY A 95 -0.57 -5.72 3.51
N MET A 96 -0.03 -6.94 3.52
CA MET A 96 1.38 -7.19 3.89
C MET A 96 2.36 -6.44 2.98
N GLU A 97 2.08 -6.36 1.67
CA GLU A 97 2.90 -5.56 0.75
C GLU A 97 2.79 -4.06 1.02
N MET A 98 1.63 -3.56 1.45
CA MET A 98 1.47 -2.16 1.87
C MET A 98 2.20 -1.85 3.18
N GLU A 99 2.22 -2.79 4.12
CA GLU A 99 3.01 -2.68 5.36
C GLU A 99 4.51 -2.57 5.03
N ASN A 100 5.02 -3.35 4.07
CA ASN A 100 6.39 -3.19 3.60
C ASN A 100 6.67 -1.78 3.02
N ILE A 101 5.71 -1.18 2.33
CA ILE A 101 5.84 0.20 1.81
C ILE A 101 5.87 1.20 2.99
N MET A 102 5.03 0.99 4.00
CA MET A 102 5.01 1.82 5.21
C MET A 102 6.35 1.75 5.96
N ASP A 103 6.93 0.55 6.10
CA ASP A 103 8.24 0.35 6.72
C ASP A 103 9.34 1.13 5.98
N ILE A 104 9.37 1.05 4.64
CA ILE A 104 10.32 1.82 3.80
C ILE A 104 10.15 3.34 4.00
N LEU A 105 8.90 3.81 4.12
CA LEU A 105 8.59 5.23 4.31
C LEU A 105 8.72 5.70 5.76
N GLY A 106 9.01 4.81 6.70
CA GLY A 106 9.06 5.11 8.13
C GLY A 106 7.69 5.47 8.73
N ILE A 107 6.61 4.86 8.24
CA ILE A 107 5.24 5.05 8.75
C ILE A 107 4.91 3.93 9.75
N ASP A 108 4.81 4.27 11.03
CA ASP A 108 4.58 3.28 12.10
C ASP A 108 3.15 2.72 12.15
N SER A 109 2.17 3.44 11.61
CA SER A 109 0.74 3.13 11.74
C SER A 109 -0.05 3.63 10.54
N SER A 110 -1.04 2.84 10.10
CA SER A 110 -2.03 3.27 9.10
C SER A 110 -3.25 3.97 9.72
N ASP A 111 -3.25 4.16 11.03
CA ASP A 111 -4.32 4.74 11.85
C ASP A 111 -5.67 4.06 11.59
N GLY A 112 -5.62 2.73 11.41
CA GLY A 112 -6.81 1.91 11.16
C GLY A 112 -7.28 1.89 9.71
N LEU A 113 -6.63 2.61 8.77
CA LEU A 113 -6.98 2.58 7.35
C LEU A 113 -6.92 1.15 6.79
N LEU A 114 -5.81 0.44 6.98
CA LEU A 114 -5.66 -0.93 6.47
C LEU A 114 -6.71 -1.86 7.09
N THR A 115 -6.92 -1.77 8.40
CA THR A 115 -7.94 -2.56 9.12
C THR A 115 -9.36 -2.30 8.59
N ALA A 116 -9.69 -1.05 8.28
CA ALA A 116 -11.01 -0.69 7.75
C ALA A 116 -11.28 -1.31 6.38
N TYR A 117 -10.24 -1.41 5.53
CA TYR A 117 -10.36 -1.96 4.17
C TYR A 117 -10.07 -3.44 4.06
N LEU A 118 -9.29 -4.06 4.93
CA LEU A 118 -8.88 -5.46 4.78
C LEU A 118 -9.63 -6.40 5.75
N GLY A 119 -10.33 -5.84 6.74
CA GLY A 119 -10.68 -6.58 7.94
C GLY A 119 -9.44 -6.71 8.83
N GLY A 120 -9.62 -6.86 10.15
CA GLY A 120 -8.48 -6.99 11.06
C GLY A 120 -7.51 -8.07 10.58
N ILE A 121 -6.29 -7.64 10.26
CA ILE A 121 -5.14 -8.49 9.90
C ILE A 121 -4.62 -9.17 11.17
#